data_AF-A0A426ZL27-F1
#
_entry.id   AF-A0A426ZL27-F1
#
_cell.length_a   1.000
_cell.length_b   1.000
_cell.length_c   1.000
_cell.angle_alpha   90.00
_cell.angle_beta   90.00
_cell.angle_gamma   90.00
#
_symmetry.space_group_name_H-M   'P 1'
#
loop_
_entity.id
_entity.type
_entity.pdbx_description
1 polymer ?
#
loop_
_entity_poly.entity_id
_entity_poly.type
_entity_poly.pdbx_seq_one_letter_code
_entity_poly.pdbx_strand_id
1 'polypeptide(L)' 'MGTMIGVMLLVVLAMASAWGVGADCDLYNGSWVEDESYPLYDSRSCPFGRKEFDCLRYGRPDTKYLKFRWEPAGTCNLP' A
#
# COMPACT_ATOMS: atom_id res chain seq x y z
N MET A 1 -40.32 23.43 -16.44
CA MET A 1 -39.93 22.88 -15.12
C MET A 1 -39.53 21.40 -15.20
N GLY A 2 -40.37 20.50 -15.72
CA GLY A 2 -40.02 19.07 -15.82
C GLY A 2 -38.84 18.74 -16.74
N THR A 3 -38.67 19.48 -17.84
CA THR A 3 -37.56 19.31 -18.79
C THR A 3 -36.21 19.69 -18.18
N MET A 4 -36.15 20.72 -17.33
CA MET A 4 -34.92 21.14 -16.64
C MET A 4 -34.46 20.11 -15.61
N ILE A 5 -35.39 19.49 -14.89
CA ILE A 5 -35.07 18.44 -13.90
C ILE A 5 -34.51 17.19 -14.62
N GLY A 6 -35.11 16.81 -15.75
CA GLY A 6 -34.63 15.69 -16.58
C GLY A 6 -33.24 15.95 -17.16
N VAL A 7 -32.97 17.16 -17.65
CA VAL A 7 -31.64 17.56 -18.14
C VAL A 7 -30.62 17.57 -17.00
N MET A 8 -30.97 18.10 -15.82
CA MET A 8 -30.09 18.08 -14.65
C MET A 8 -29.75 16.65 -14.20
N LEU A 9 -30.73 15.74 -14.16
CA LEU A 9 -30.50 14.33 -13.82
C LEU A 9 -29.58 13.63 -14.84
N LEU A 10 -29.79 13.88 -16.13
CA LEU A 10 -28.94 13.33 -17.18
C LEU A 10 -27.51 13.89 -17.10
N VAL A 11 -27.36 15.18 -16.79
CA VAL A 11 -26.05 15.81 -16.59
C VAL A 11 -25.35 15.24 -15.34
N VAL A 12 -26.07 15.04 -14.22
CA VAL A 12 -25.51 14.41 -13.00
C VAL A 12 -25.10 12.96 -13.25
N LEU A 13 -25.91 12.17 -13.95
CA LEU A 13 -25.59 10.78 -14.30
C LEU A 13 -24.40 10.69 -15.28
N ALA A 14 -24.29 11.63 -16.23
CA ALA A 14 -23.16 11.71 -17.15
C ALA A 14 -21.87 12.24 -16.48
N MET A 15 -21.98 13.08 -15.44
CA MET A 15 -20.82 13.53 -14.65
C MET A 15 -20.35 12.45 -13.66
N ALA A 16 -21.25 11.60 -13.16
CA ALA A 16 -20.88 10.48 -12.28
C ALA A 16 -19.95 9.46 -12.98
N SER A 17 -20.02 9.33 -14.30
CA SER A 17 -19.08 8.52 -15.08
C SER A 17 -17.81 9.29 -15.51
N ALA A 18 -17.83 10.62 -15.48
CA ALA A 18 -16.67 11.47 -15.72
C ALA A 18 -15.82 11.69 -14.45
N TRP A 19 -16.40 11.47 -13.28
CA TRP A 19 -15.64 11.21 -12.05
C TRP A 19 -15.22 9.75 -12.09
N GLY A 20 -14.36 9.43 -13.06
CA GLY A 20 -13.40 8.37 -12.83
C GLY A 20 -12.65 8.76 -11.57
N VAL A 21 -13.11 8.27 -10.42
CA VAL A 21 -12.25 8.10 -9.25
C VAL A 21 -11.20 7.11 -9.74
N GLY A 22 -10.20 7.62 -10.47
CA GLY A 22 -8.90 6.99 -10.48
C GLY A 22 -8.58 6.90 -9.01
N ALA A 23 -8.62 5.69 -8.47
CA ALA A 23 -8.19 5.46 -7.10
C ALA A 23 -6.75 5.96 -7.08
N ASP A 24 -6.56 7.17 -6.58
CA ASP A 24 -5.24 7.73 -6.39
C ASP A 24 -4.51 6.71 -5.52
N CYS A 25 -3.44 6.13 -6.06
CA CYS A 25 -2.69 5.13 -5.33
C CYS A 25 -1.84 5.88 -4.31
N ASP A 26 -2.44 6.21 -3.18
CA ASP A 26 -1.71 6.72 -2.04
C ASP A 26 -0.90 5.57 -1.43
N LEU A 27 0.35 5.46 -1.89
CA LEU A 27 1.31 4.46 -1.42
C LEU A 27 1.58 4.54 0.09
N TYR A 28 1.23 5.65 0.74
CA TYR A 28 1.40 5.85 2.18
C TYR A 28 0.16 5.52 2.98
N ASN A 29 -0.99 5.28 2.33
CA ASN A 29 -2.21 4.81 2.95
C ASN A 29 -2.35 3.29 2.76
N GLY A 30 -2.36 2.53 3.86
CA GLY A 30 -2.34 1.08 3.81
C GLY A 30 -2.14 0.46 5.19
N SER A 31 -1.77 -0.80 5.21
CA SER A 31 -1.50 -1.54 6.45
C SER A 31 -0.31 -2.48 6.30
N TRP A 32 0.24 -2.88 7.44
CA TRP A 32 1.22 -3.96 7.50
C TRP A 32 0.51 -5.31 7.52
N VAL A 33 0.90 -6.20 6.62
CA VAL A 33 0.38 -7.58 6.55
C VAL A 33 1.51 -8.58 6.76
N GLU A 34 1.23 -9.68 7.46
CA GLU A 34 2.19 -10.78 7.61
C GLU A 34 2.32 -11.54 6.28
N ASP A 35 3.56 -11.74 5.84
CA ASP A 35 3.92 -12.40 4.59
C ASP A 35 5.09 -13.37 4.85
N GLU A 36 4.87 -14.65 4.57
CA GLU A 36 5.88 -15.68 4.80
C GLU A 36 7.05 -15.64 3.81
N SER A 37 6.88 -14.99 2.66
CA SER A 37 7.96 -14.77 1.69
C SER A 37 9.01 -13.78 2.18
N TYR A 38 8.69 -12.98 3.21
CA TYR A 38 9.61 -12.03 3.83
C TYR A 38 10.54 -12.72 4.87
N PRO A 39 11.73 -12.15 5.17
CA PRO A 39 12.26 -10.87 4.67
C PRO A 39 12.85 -10.98 3.26
N LEU A 40 12.95 -9.84 2.56
CA LEU A 40 13.55 -9.75 1.22
C LEU A 40 15.06 -10.09 1.19
N TYR A 41 15.74 -9.98 2.34
CA TYR A 41 17.15 -10.35 2.49
C TYR A 41 17.47 -10.70 3.95
N ASP A 42 18.51 -11.50 4.16
CA ASP A 42 19.07 -11.77 5.50
C ASP A 42 20.08 -10.66 5.85
N SER A 43 19.80 -9.88 6.90
CA SER A 43 20.69 -8.79 7.34
C SER A 43 22.11 -9.27 7.66
N ARG A 44 22.28 -10.53 8.10
CA ARG A 44 23.59 -11.11 8.45
C ARG A 44 24.51 -11.28 7.24
N SER A 45 23.91 -11.40 6.05
CA SER A 45 24.61 -11.59 4.78
C SER A 45 25.02 -10.28 4.11
N CYS A 46 24.57 -9.12 4.62
CA CYS A 46 24.86 -7.82 4.02
C CYS A 46 26.27 -7.32 4.44
N PRO A 47 27.28 -7.31 3.55
CA PRO A 47 28.65 -6.96 3.92
C PRO A 47 28.84 -5.45 4.17
N PHE A 48 27.91 -4.64 3.68
CA PHE A 48 27.92 -3.18 3.85
C PHE A 48 27.04 -2.73 5.02
N GLY A 49 26.33 -3.65 5.67
CA GLY A 49 25.48 -3.37 6.81
C GLY A 49 26.30 -2.84 7.98
N ARG A 50 25.92 -1.67 8.50
CA ARG A 50 26.51 -1.17 9.74
C ARG A 50 26.01 -1.99 10.92
N LYS A 51 26.84 -2.08 11.96
CA LYS A 51 26.58 -2.94 13.12
C LYS A 51 25.27 -2.58 13.83
N GLU A 52 24.97 -1.29 13.89
CA GLU A 52 23.79 -0.73 14.54
C GLU A 52 22.47 -1.16 13.86
N PHE A 53 22.53 -1.71 12.63
CA PHE A 53 21.36 -2.13 11.86
C PHE A 53 21.22 -3.66 11.73
N ASP A 54 22.20 -4.46 12.15
CA ASP A 54 22.15 -5.93 12.03
C ASP A 54 21.61 -6.60 13.30
N CYS A 55 20.34 -6.32 13.62
CA CYS A 55 19.66 -6.84 14.80
C CYS A 55 19.74 -8.38 14.92
N LEU A 56 19.69 -9.10 13.79
CA LEU A 56 19.77 -10.55 13.74
C LEU A 56 21.13 -11.10 14.17
N ARG A 57 22.22 -10.39 13.88
CA ARG A 57 23.57 -10.73 14.34
C ARG A 57 23.81 -10.32 15.78
N TYR A 58 23.23 -9.20 16.21
CA TYR A 58 23.43 -8.65 17.55
C TYR A 58 22.43 -9.16 18.60
N GLY A 59 21.82 -10.32 18.34
CA GLY A 59 21.15 -11.10 19.37
C GLY A 59 19.72 -10.67 19.71
N ARG A 60 19.06 -9.89 18.84
CA ARG A 60 17.62 -9.65 18.99
C ARG A 60 16.87 -10.99 18.89
N PRO A 61 16.10 -11.39 19.92
CA PRO A 61 15.52 -12.73 19.99
C PRO A 61 14.23 -12.88 19.19
N ASP A 62 13.45 -11.81 19.03
CA ASP A 62 12.21 -11.82 18.25
C ASP A 62 12.50 -11.58 16.76
N THR A 63 11.85 -12.36 15.88
CA THR A 63 12.04 -12.26 14.42
C THR A 63 10.78 -11.91 13.66
N LYS A 64 9.62 -11.82 14.33
CA LYS A 64 8.32 -11.55 13.69
C LYS A 64 8.29 -10.21 12.94
N TYR A 65 9.04 -9.21 13.41
CA TYR A 65 9.14 -7.92 12.75
C TYR A 65 9.66 -8.00 11.31
N LEU A 66 10.38 -9.07 10.95
CA LEU A 66 10.90 -9.31 9.60
C LEU A 66 9.86 -9.86 8.64
N LYS A 67 8.68 -10.25 9.13
CA LYS A 67 7.62 -10.92 8.36
C LYS A 67 6.52 -9.99 7.87
N PHE A 68 6.66 -8.68 8.07
CA PHE A 68 5.66 -7.72 7.65
C PHE A 68 6.02 -7.06 6.33
N ARG A 69 5.06 -7.04 5.41
CA ARG A 69 5.09 -6.31 4.15
C ARG A 69 4.06 -5.17 4.21
N TRP A 70 4.39 -4.02 3.61
CA TRP A 70 3.43 -2.93 3.46
C TRP A 70 2.47 -3.22 2.30
N GLU A 71 1.17 -3.09 2.54
CA GLU A 71 0.12 -3.27 1.54
C GLU A 71 -0.69 -1.97 1.38
N PRO A 72 -0.51 -1.23 0.26
CA PRO A 72 -1.29 -0.04 -0.02
C PRO A 72 -2.79 -0.34 -0.10
N ALA A 73 -3.63 0.58 0.37
CA ALA A 73 -5.06 0.47 0.26
C ALA A 73 -5.53 0.65 -1.20
N GLY A 74 -6.67 0.04 -1.55
CA GLY A 74 -7.28 0.16 -2.87
C GLY A 74 -6.76 -0.87 -3.88
N THR A 75 -6.72 -0.50 -5.17
CA THR A 75 -6.39 -1.42 -6.28
C THR A 75 -4.93 -1.32 -6.73
N CYS A 76 -4.02 -0.98 -5.82
CA CYS A 76 -2.62 -0.72 -6.12
C CYS A 76 -1.72 -1.68 -5.36
N ASN A 77 -0.69 -2.20 -6.03
CA ASN A 77 0.27 -3.12 -5.43
C ASN A 77 1.67 -2.52 -5.54
N LEU A 78 2.50 -2.77 -4.53
CA LEU A 78 3.94 -2.51 -4.65
C LEU A 78 4.56 -3.46 -5.69
N PRO A 79 5.48 -2.97 -6.54
CA PRO A 79 6.19 -3.78 -7.52
C PRO A 79 7.16 -4.78 -6.88
#